data_AF-A0A3C0G8Z5-F1
#
_entry.id   AF-A0A3C0G8Z5-F1
#
_cell.length_a   1.000
_cell.length_b   1.000
_cell.length_c   1.000
_cell.angle_alpha   90.00
_cell.angle_beta   90.00
_cell.angle_gamma   90.00
#
_symmetry.space_group_name_H-M   'P 1'
#
loop_
_entity.id
_entity.type
_entity.pdbx_description
1 polymer ?
#
loop_
_entity_poly.entity_id
_entity_poly.type
_entity_poly.pdbx_seq_one_letter_code
_entity_poly.pdbx_strand_id
1 'polypeptide(L)' 'MDIRKISVGPDYKSGAIHYIVGQEILNGKYFIHLIQQDSKTSSIKVWIQQKDEVILWKEFNSRVPVSIEYNINF' A
#
# COMPACT_ATOMS: atom_id res chain seq x y z
N MET A 1 6.71 6.86 7.22
CA MET A 1 7.55 5.64 7.19
C MET A 1 7.19 4.88 5.94
N ASP A 2 8.19 4.40 5.20
CA ASP A 2 7.98 3.76 3.89
C ASP A 2 7.70 2.28 4.10
N ILE A 3 6.57 1.83 3.56
CA ILE A 3 6.06 0.48 3.77
C ILE A 3 6.33 -0.34 2.50
N ARG A 4 6.87 -1.55 2.67
CA ARG A 4 7.14 -2.47 1.54
C ARG A 4 5.86 -3.13 1.06
N LYS A 5 5.02 -3.58 1.99
CA LYS A 5 3.77 -4.28 1.73
C LYS A 5 2.77 -4.07 2.85
N ILE A 6 1.49 -4.07 2.48
CA ILE A 6 0.37 -4.20 3.40
C ILE A 6 -0.55 -5.36 3.01
N SER A 7 -1.17 -5.97 4.01
CA SER A 7 -2.26 -6.93 3.85
C SER A 7 -3.50 -6.37 4.55
N VAL A 8 -4.57 -6.13 3.79
CA VAL A 8 -5.82 -5.52 4.27
C VAL A 8 -6.92 -6.58 4.33
N GLY A 9 -7.44 -6.89 5.52
CA GLY A 9 -8.47 -7.91 5.67
C GLY A 9 -8.55 -8.54 7.06
N PRO A 10 -9.46 -9.52 7.26
CA PRO A 10 -9.66 -10.21 8.54
C PRO A 10 -8.47 -11.05 8.98
N ASP A 11 -7.61 -11.46 8.05
CA ASP A 11 -6.34 -12.14 8.33
C ASP A 11 -5.22 -11.54 7.47
N TYR A 12 -3.99 -12.01 7.66
CA TYR A 12 -2.81 -11.50 6.95
C TYR A 12 -2.42 -12.32 5.71
N LYS A 13 -3.12 -13.43 5.41
CA LYS A 13 -2.71 -14.46 4.44
C LYS A 13 -3.77 -14.79 3.38
N SER A 14 -4.90 -15.39 3.75
CA SER A 14 -5.87 -15.96 2.80
C SER A 14 -7.08 -15.06 2.57
N GLY A 15 -7.56 -14.39 3.61
CA GLY A 15 -8.67 -13.44 3.55
C GLY A 15 -8.24 -11.99 3.30
N ALA A 16 -6.95 -11.75 3.06
CA ALA A 16 -6.40 -10.41 2.90
C ALA A 16 -6.20 -10.04 1.42
N ILE A 17 -6.37 -8.75 1.12
CA ILE A 17 -5.91 -8.16 -0.14
C ILE A 17 -4.51 -7.58 0.11
N HIS A 18 -3.55 -7.99 -0.71
CA HIS A 18 -2.17 -7.56 -0.60
C HIS A 18 -1.85 -6.41 -1.56
N TYR A 19 -1.10 -5.43 -1.06
CA TYR A 19 -0.54 -4.33 -1.83
C TYR A 19 0.96 -4.29 -1.59
N ILE A 20 1.75 -4.38 -2.65
CA ILE A 20 3.22 -4.48 -2.58
C ILE A 20 3.82 -3.40 -3.47
N VAL A 21 4.80 -2.63 -2.95
CA VAL A 21 5.54 -1.66 -3.78
C VAL A 21 6.18 -2.37 -4.98
N GLY A 22 6.01 -1.80 -6.18
CA GLY A 22 6.46 -2.35 -7.46
C GLY A 22 5.46 -3.31 -8.13
N GLN A 23 4.36 -3.69 -7.46
CA GLN A 23 3.35 -4.56 -8.06
C GLN A 23 2.62 -3.84 -9.20
N GLU A 24 2.55 -4.48 -10.37
CA GLU A 24 1.70 -4.05 -11.48
C GLU A 24 0.21 -4.26 -11.15
N ILE A 25 -0.60 -3.26 -11.50
CA ILE A 25 -2.05 -3.25 -11.27
C ILE A 25 -2.77 -2.67 -12.49
N LEU A 26 -4.11 -2.71 -12.47
CA LEU A 26 -4.96 -2.13 -13.52
C LEU A 26 -4.53 -2.59 -14.93
N ASN A 27 -4.35 -3.90 -15.08
CA ASN A 27 -3.89 -4.55 -16.32
C ASN A 27 -2.51 -4.06 -16.81
N GLY A 28 -1.57 -3.87 -15.88
CA GLY A 28 -0.19 -3.47 -16.19
C GLY A 28 -0.03 -1.98 -16.56
N LYS A 29 -1.08 -1.17 -16.41
CA LYS A 29 -1.03 0.26 -16.74
C LYS A 29 -0.33 1.09 -15.67
N TYR A 30 -0.41 0.66 -14.43
CA TYR A 30 0.16 1.33 -13.26
C TYR A 30 0.92 0.33 -12.41
N PHE A 31 1.85 0.83 -11.62
CA PHE A 31 2.47 0.08 -10.53
C PHE A 31 2.26 0.80 -9.20
N ILE A 32 2.28 0.05 -8.11
CA ILE A 32 2.28 0.64 -6.76
C ILE A 32 3.63 1.31 -6.54
N HIS A 33 3.64 2.64 -6.56
CA HIS A 33 4.85 3.45 -6.44
C HIS A 33 5.31 3.58 -4.98
N LEU A 34 4.36 3.87 -4.09
CA LEU A 34 4.66 4.13 -2.68
C LEU A 34 3.50 3.69 -1.79
N ILE A 35 3.84 3.10 -0.65
CA ILE A 35 2.89 2.87 0.44
C ILE A 35 3.44 3.61 1.66
N GLN A 36 2.62 4.50 2.23
CA GLN A 36 3.05 5.38 3.31
C GLN A 36 1.99 5.48 4.40
N GLN A 37 2.45 5.50 5.64
CA GLN A 37 1.59 5.86 6.77
C GLN A 37 1.61 7.37 7.02
N ASP A 38 0.42 7.96 7.12
CA ASP A 38 0.20 9.34 7.55
C ASP A 38 0.26 9.42 9.08
N SER A 39 1.18 10.24 9.61
CA SER A 39 1.40 10.34 11.06
C SER A 39 0.31 11.12 11.80
N LYS A 40 -0.51 11.92 11.10
CA LYS A 40 -1.57 12.71 11.73
C LYS A 40 -2.86 11.92 11.87
N THR A 41 -3.22 11.17 10.82
CA THR A 41 -4.47 10.41 10.75
C THR A 41 -4.30 8.93 11.09
N SER A 42 -3.06 8.45 11.17
CA SER A 42 -2.71 7.02 11.22
C SER A 42 -3.29 6.21 10.06
N SER A 43 -3.62 6.87 8.94
CA SER A 43 -4.08 6.20 7.73
C SER A 43 -2.91 5.71 6.88
N ILE A 44 -3.16 4.67 6.09
CA ILE A 44 -2.18 4.14 5.13
C ILE A 44 -2.65 4.52 3.73
N LYS A 45 -1.77 5.20 2.99
CA LYS A 45 -2.01 5.66 1.63
C LYS A 45 -1.23 4.79 0.64
N VAL A 46 -1.89 4.36 -0.42
CA VAL A 46 -1.31 3.61 -1.53
C VAL A 46 -1.32 4.51 -2.76
N TRP A 47 -0.13 4.84 -3.23
CA TRP A 47 0.11 5.68 -4.40
C TRP A 47 0.51 4.81 -5.57
N ILE A 48 -0.05 5.10 -6.73
CA ILE A 48 0.23 4.36 -7.96
C ILE A 48 0.78 5.32 -9.01
N GLN A 49 1.65 4.83 -9.87
CA GLN A 49 2.29 5.63 -10.89
C GLN A 49 2.11 5.03 -12.27
N GLN A 50 1.93 5.90 -13.25
CA GLN A 50 2.05 5.58 -14.67
C GLN A 50 2.90 6.68 -15.33
N LYS A 51 3.99 6.28 -16.01
CA LYS A 51 4.96 7.22 -16.59
C LYS A 51 5.41 8.24 -15.53
N ASP A 52 5.13 9.52 -15.72
CA ASP A 52 5.54 10.61 -14.82
C ASP A 52 4.42 11.09 -13.87
N GLU A 53 3.27 10.41 -13.87
CA GLU A 53 2.11 10.78 -13.06
C GLU A 53 1.96 9.86 -11.85
N VAL A 54 1.95 10.44 -10.64
CA VAL A 54 1.71 9.75 -9.38
C VAL A 54 0.36 10.18 -8.81
N ILE A 55 -0.51 9.22 -8.52
CA ILE A 55 -1.87 9.47 -8.01
C ILE A 55 -2.15 8.68 -6.73
N LEU A 56 -2.93 9.28 -5.82
CA LEU A 56 -3.45 8.58 -4.65
C LEU A 56 -4.54 7.62 -5.11
N TRP A 57 -4.32 6.32 -4.94
CA TRP A 57 -5.28 5.30 -5.38
C TRP A 57 -6.20 4.85 -4.25
N LYS A 58 -5.63 4.61 -3.07
CA LYS A 58 -6.38 4.12 -1.90
C LYS A 58 -5.86 4.76 -0.62
N GLU A 59 -6.77 4.95 0.31
CA GLU A 59 -6.47 5.33 1.69
C GLU A 59 -7.26 4.42 2.63
N PHE A 60 -6.55 3.77 3.55
CA PHE A 60 -7.12 2.93 4.59
C PHE A 60 -6.97 3.65 5.93
N ASN A 61 -8.09 3.97 6.56
CA ASN A 61 -8.06 4.60 7.89
C ASN A 61 -7.67 3.58 8.98
N SER A 62 -7.37 4.09 10.17
CA SER A 62 -6.91 3.30 11.33
C SER A 62 -7.93 2.29 11.90
N ARG A 63 -9.18 2.29 11.42
CA ARG A 63 -10.22 1.32 11.83
C ARG A 63 -10.22 0.05 11.00
N VAL A 64 -9.47 0.03 9.89
CA VAL A 64 -9.34 -1.15 9.03
C VAL A 64 -8.20 -2.03 9.54
N PRO A 65 -8.38 -3.34 9.70
CA PRO A 65 -7.29 -4.24 10.07
C PRO A 65 -6.27 -4.34 8.92
N VAL A 66 -5.02 -3.99 9.24
CA VAL A 66 -3.91 -4.01 8.29
C VAL A 66 -2.67 -4.62 8.94
N SER A 67 -2.07 -5.60 8.27
CA SER A 67 -0.71 -6.07 8.58
C SER A 67 0.30 -5.31 7.71
N ILE A 68 1.40 -4.86 8.31
CA ILE A 68 2.41 -4.01 7.68
C ILE A 68 3.76 -4.75 7.66
N GLU A 69 4.38 -4.81 6.48
CA GLU A 69 5.75 -5.28 6.29
C GLU A 69 6.64 -4.11 5.87
N TYR A 70 7.64 -3.78 6.69
CA TYR A 70 8.63 -2.74 6.37
C TYR A 70 9.80 -3.31 5.57
N ASN A 71 10.45 -2.46 4.77
CA ASN A 71 11.73 -2.83 4.17
C ASN A 71 12.82 -2.77 5.24
N ILE A 72 13.55 -3.87 5.43
CA ILE A 72 14.63 -4.00 6.43
C ILE A 72 16.03 -3.86 5.80
N ASN A 73 16.11 -3.73 4.47
CA ASN A 73 17.36 -3.48 3.78
C ASN A 73 17.57 -1.96 3.73
N PHE A 74 18.47 -1.48 4.59
CA PHE A 74 18.89 -0.08 4.72
C PHE A 74 20.32 0.11 4.21
#